data_AF-A0A6A2FL77-F1
#
_entry.id   AF-A0A6A2FL77-F1
#
_cell.length_a   1.000
_cell.length_b   1.000
_cell.length_c   1.000
_cell.angle_alpha   90.00
_cell.angle_beta   90.00
_cell.angle_gamma   90.00
#
_symmetry.space_group_name_H-M   'P 1'
#
loop_
_entity.id
_entity.type
_entity.pdbx_description
1 polymer ?
#
loop_
_entity_poly.entity_id
_entity_poly.type
_entity_poly.pdbx_seq_one_letter_code
_entity_poly.pdbx_strand_id
1 'polypeptide(L)'
;MSTTHNCPDCSAPFTVHSQLSHYYVCTKCKSLLHKNKGSWAKDVAANGVYIEKIASALWIGDNIKIKGADYTVISLAGYKGNYFEWDEDDGKYLGADNYRFIEVGLQDAKGFFVTMIEDVDGFTISQRVIPPRSCIPEETSKGDIAFFELKGSGRKLEQGNYKPTSFVGEFSYKPDVEETTYYADIRTNEPNRKGIISVEWQFNNRVPHSVEFFEDTPQEFGGLGAVIKDEVMLERAKPLVWAKNSVFLFFALAMAFLVMAAIMKVSSENLIFKETFSYGFYEGFRKDSVVTQEFELGDVGAMYELKLKNAPGSSADQTLDVVIDVVDANNKIVNSFDTDFFIETGYDDEGAWTESEKEATLLLRLDQGGVYRLLITYANTSIANNSISGNLNVQLNKTHVLRYYIFGFGICLLLGFICMQLEAWYMYKYFKKSVGFFSTEHAQVFWGVVGVIIIILLFSYL
;
A
#
# COMPACT_ATOMS: atom_id res chain seq x y z
N MET A 1 3.91 -36.52 30.00
CA MET A 1 2.45 -36.81 30.10
C MET A 1 1.79 -35.61 30.71
N SER A 2 0.75 -35.09 30.07
CA SER A 2 -0.04 -33.99 30.61
C SER A 2 -0.85 -34.44 31.82
N THR A 3 -1.11 -33.51 32.75
CA THR A 3 -1.92 -33.76 33.95
C THR A 3 -2.99 -32.69 34.07
N THR A 4 -4.23 -33.09 34.34
CA THR A 4 -5.35 -32.16 34.52
C THR A 4 -5.56 -31.88 36.00
N HIS A 5 -5.75 -30.61 36.32
CA HIS A 5 -5.97 -30.08 37.67
C HIS A 5 -7.17 -29.12 37.64
N ASN A 6 -7.66 -28.73 38.81
CA ASN A 6 -8.66 -27.67 38.93
C ASN A 6 -8.04 -26.45 39.60
N CYS A 7 -8.30 -25.27 39.05
CA CYS A 7 -7.83 -24.02 39.62
C CYS A 7 -8.43 -23.85 41.03
N PRO A 8 -7.61 -23.67 42.09
CA PRO A 8 -8.12 -23.55 43.45
C PRO A 8 -8.94 -22.27 43.69
N ASP A 9 -8.83 -21.28 42.79
CA ASP A 9 -9.50 -19.98 42.92
C ASP A 9 -10.89 -19.95 42.25
N CYS A 10 -11.04 -20.56 41.06
CA CYS A 10 -12.29 -20.52 40.29
C CYS A 10 -12.84 -21.89 39.86
N SER A 11 -12.20 -22.97 40.30
CA SER A 11 -12.52 -24.36 39.99
C SER A 11 -12.50 -24.73 38.51
N ALA A 12 -12.01 -23.84 37.63
CA ALA A 12 -11.87 -24.16 36.21
C ALA A 12 -10.81 -25.25 36.02
N PRO A 13 -11.08 -26.25 35.17
CA PRO A 13 -10.08 -27.25 34.84
C PRO A 13 -8.95 -26.60 34.05
N PHE A 14 -7.72 -27.06 34.29
CA PHE A 14 -6.57 -26.70 33.50
C PHE A 14 -5.65 -27.90 33.31
N THR A 15 -4.94 -27.93 32.19
CA THR A 15 -3.99 -29.00 31.86
C THR A 15 -2.59 -28.44 31.94
N VAL A 16 -1.71 -29.18 32.60
CA VAL A 16 -0.28 -28.91 32.68
C VAL A 16 0.42 -29.95 31.80
N HIS A 17 1.06 -29.49 30.75
CA HIS A 17 1.77 -30.26 29.75
C HIS A 17 3.20 -30.59 30.20
N SER A 18 3.84 -29.65 30.88
CA SER A 18 5.24 -29.72 31.29
C SER A 18 5.42 -30.10 32.77
N GLN A 19 6.34 -31.03 33.04
CA GLN A 19 6.72 -31.37 34.41
C GLN A 19 7.62 -30.31 35.06
N LEU A 20 8.32 -29.51 34.24
CA LEU A 20 9.20 -28.41 34.67
C LEU A 20 8.42 -27.14 35.04
N SER A 21 7.11 -27.13 34.80
CA SER A 21 6.25 -26.01 35.18
C SER A 21 6.16 -25.91 36.70
N HIS A 22 6.60 -24.78 37.24
CA HIS A 22 6.53 -24.43 38.65
C HIS A 22 5.36 -23.47 38.93
N TYR A 23 4.96 -22.71 37.92
CA TYR A 23 3.91 -21.71 37.97
C TYR A 23 2.89 -21.93 36.85
N TYR A 24 1.65 -21.54 37.11
CA TYR A 24 0.57 -21.59 36.14
C TYR A 24 -0.35 -20.38 36.30
N VAL A 25 -0.64 -19.66 35.22
CA VAL A 25 -1.60 -18.56 35.23
C VAL A 25 -2.91 -19.02 34.61
N CYS A 26 -3.98 -19.03 35.42
CA CYS A 26 -5.27 -19.58 35.01
C CYS A 26 -5.86 -18.83 33.80
N THR A 27 -6.23 -19.56 32.75
CA THR A 27 -6.83 -18.99 31.54
C THR A 27 -8.17 -18.30 31.80
N LYS A 28 -8.93 -18.73 32.83
CA LYS A 28 -10.25 -18.19 33.19
C LYS A 28 -10.20 -17.03 34.18
N CYS A 29 -9.73 -17.25 35.41
CA CYS A 29 -9.75 -16.23 36.47
C CYS A 29 -8.43 -15.48 36.65
N LYS A 30 -7.39 -15.84 35.89
CA LYS A 30 -6.09 -15.14 35.86
C LYS A 30 -5.29 -15.21 37.16
N SER A 31 -5.68 -16.08 38.10
CA SER A 31 -4.89 -16.33 39.31
C SER A 31 -3.54 -16.97 38.96
N LEU A 32 -2.46 -16.46 39.55
CA LEU A 32 -1.17 -17.13 39.56
C LEU A 32 -1.21 -18.30 40.55
N LEU A 33 -0.86 -19.48 40.07
CA LEU A 33 -0.76 -20.71 40.86
C LEU A 33 0.70 -21.13 40.93
N HIS A 34 1.10 -21.65 42.09
CA HIS A 34 2.41 -22.22 42.33
C HIS A 34 2.29 -23.70 42.72
N LYS A 35 3.21 -24.52 42.20
CA LYS A 35 3.27 -25.96 42.44
C LYS A 35 3.95 -26.25 43.78
N ASN A 36 3.18 -26.71 44.76
CA ASN A 36 3.67 -27.08 46.09
C ASN A 36 3.45 -28.58 46.36
N LYS A 37 4.54 -29.34 46.50
CA LYS A 37 4.53 -30.79 46.83
C LYS A 37 3.55 -31.63 45.99
N GLY A 38 3.43 -31.32 44.70
CA GLY A 38 2.55 -32.03 43.75
C GLY A 38 1.13 -31.51 43.65
N SER A 39 0.75 -30.50 44.46
CA SER A 39 -0.52 -29.79 44.36
C SER A 39 -0.34 -28.36 43.88
N TRP A 40 -1.37 -27.75 43.29
CA TRP A 40 -1.35 -26.36 42.86
C TRP A 40 -2.10 -25.48 43.86
N ALA A 41 -1.43 -24.43 44.36
CA ALA A 41 -2.00 -23.47 45.28
C ALA A 41 -1.94 -22.06 44.68
N LYS A 42 -2.89 -21.19 45.05
CA LYS A 42 -2.84 -19.77 44.66
C LYS A 42 -1.63 -19.09 45.31
N ASP A 43 -0.84 -18.38 44.51
CA ASP A 43 0.19 -17.49 45.05
C ASP A 43 -0.49 -16.19 45.52
N VAL A 44 -0.67 -16.05 46.83
CA VAL A 44 -1.30 -14.88 47.45
C VAL A 44 -0.40 -13.65 47.46
N ALA A 45 0.91 -13.81 47.26
CA ALA A 45 1.87 -12.72 47.23
C ALA A 45 2.00 -12.12 45.82
N ALA A 46 1.41 -12.74 44.81
CA ALA A 46 1.33 -12.16 43.48
C ALA A 46 0.31 -11.02 43.50
N ASN A 47 0.79 -9.79 43.45
CA ASN A 47 -0.04 -8.64 43.07
C ASN A 47 -0.69 -8.99 41.74
N GLY A 48 -2.03 -8.93 41.69
CA GLY A 48 -2.81 -9.51 40.60
C GLY A 48 -2.18 -9.20 39.25
N VAL A 49 -1.76 -10.25 38.53
CA VAL A 49 -1.20 -10.14 37.19
C VAL A 49 -2.26 -9.42 36.35
N TYR A 50 -2.05 -8.14 36.09
CA TYR A 50 -2.92 -7.39 35.21
C TYR A 50 -2.71 -7.99 33.83
N ILE A 51 -3.77 -8.48 33.21
CA ILE A 51 -3.71 -9.13 31.91
C ILE A 51 -4.41 -8.21 30.93
N GLU A 52 -3.63 -7.44 30.17
CA GLU A 52 -4.14 -6.95 28.89
C GLU A 52 -4.60 -8.15 28.06
N LYS A 53 -5.66 -7.98 27.28
CA LYS A 53 -6.17 -9.05 26.41
C LYS A 53 -5.04 -9.47 25.47
N ILE A 54 -4.50 -10.67 25.66
CA ILE A 54 -3.50 -11.27 24.74
C ILE A 54 -4.18 -11.45 23.39
N ALA A 55 -3.70 -10.73 22.39
CA ALA A 55 -4.15 -10.82 21.02
C ALA A 55 -3.19 -11.68 20.22
N SER A 56 -3.01 -12.93 20.65
CA SER A 56 -2.21 -13.92 19.92
C SER A 56 -3.11 -14.62 18.90
N ALA A 57 -2.56 -14.94 17.74
CA ALA A 57 -3.15 -15.90 16.85
C ALA A 57 -3.32 -17.23 17.59
N LEU A 58 -2.28 -17.66 18.30
CA LEU A 58 -2.16 -18.93 19.00
C LEU A 58 -2.77 -18.90 20.41
N TRP A 59 -3.15 -20.07 20.89
CA TRP A 59 -3.73 -20.26 22.22
C TRP A 59 -3.20 -21.51 22.92
N ILE A 60 -3.31 -21.52 24.25
CA ILE A 60 -2.88 -22.65 25.07
C ILE A 60 -3.58 -23.93 24.63
N GLY A 61 -2.79 -24.98 24.39
CA GLY A 61 -3.24 -26.29 23.94
C GLY A 61 -3.22 -26.48 22.42
N ASP A 62 -3.01 -25.41 21.64
CA ASP A 62 -2.88 -25.54 20.19
C ASP A 62 -1.65 -26.36 19.83
N ASN A 63 -1.78 -27.16 18.76
CA ASN A 63 -0.68 -27.96 18.24
C ASN A 63 -0.20 -27.37 16.93
N ILE A 64 1.10 -27.11 16.86
CA ILE A 64 1.77 -26.56 15.67
C ILE A 64 2.94 -27.45 15.28
N LYS A 65 3.39 -27.32 14.03
CA LYS A 65 4.54 -28.02 13.46
C LYS A 65 5.62 -27.03 13.09
N ILE A 66 6.83 -27.19 13.65
CA ILE A 66 7.99 -26.37 13.28
C ILE A 66 9.04 -27.30 12.71
N LYS A 67 9.45 -27.07 11.45
CA LYS A 67 10.42 -27.93 10.73
C LYS A 67 10.08 -29.43 10.80
N GLY A 68 8.77 -29.74 10.78
CA GLY A 68 8.24 -31.12 10.81
C GLY A 68 8.03 -31.72 12.21
N ALA A 69 8.52 -31.09 13.28
CA ALA A 69 8.29 -31.54 14.65
C ALA A 69 7.02 -30.92 15.25
N ASP A 70 6.25 -31.72 15.99
CA ASP A 70 5.03 -31.30 16.69
C ASP A 70 5.34 -30.61 18.02
N TYR A 71 4.72 -29.45 18.23
CA TYR A 71 4.79 -28.65 19.45
C TYR A 71 3.39 -28.30 19.93
N THR A 72 3.21 -28.26 21.25
CA THR A 72 2.00 -27.74 21.90
C THR A 72 2.30 -26.38 22.51
N VAL A 73 1.39 -25.42 22.33
CA VAL A 73 1.45 -24.11 23.00
C VAL A 73 1.09 -24.29 24.47
N ILE A 74 2.02 -23.97 25.37
CA ILE A 74 1.86 -24.18 26.82
C ILE A 74 1.80 -22.87 27.60
N SER A 75 2.30 -21.76 27.03
CA SER A 75 2.23 -20.45 27.65
C SER A 75 2.19 -19.31 26.64
N LEU A 76 1.65 -18.18 27.10
CA LEU A 76 1.61 -16.91 26.39
C LEU A 76 1.99 -15.81 27.37
N ALA A 77 2.96 -14.98 27.01
CA ALA A 77 3.33 -13.78 27.74
C ALA A 77 3.30 -12.58 26.79
N GLY A 78 2.46 -11.59 27.07
CA GLY A 78 2.37 -10.38 26.26
C GLY A 78 3.31 -9.32 26.82
N TYR A 79 4.06 -8.65 25.97
CA TYR A 79 5.04 -7.64 26.36
C TYR A 79 4.76 -6.29 25.70
N LYS A 80 5.19 -5.24 26.37
CA LYS A 80 5.23 -3.89 25.81
C LYS A 80 6.56 -3.26 26.15
N GLY A 81 7.20 -2.64 25.17
CA GLY A 81 8.48 -1.98 25.35
C GLY A 81 8.64 -0.73 24.51
N ASN A 82 9.84 -0.18 24.62
CA ASN A 82 10.35 0.81 23.68
C ASN A 82 11.67 0.30 23.11
N TYR A 83 11.88 0.51 21.82
CA TYR A 83 13.14 0.22 21.16
C TYR A 83 13.71 1.45 20.47
N PHE A 84 15.01 1.39 20.23
CA PHE A 84 15.80 2.39 19.53
C PHE A 84 16.59 1.65 18.46
N GLU A 85 16.33 1.98 17.20
CA GLU A 85 17.05 1.43 16.05
C GLU A 85 18.24 2.33 15.71
N TRP A 86 19.39 1.74 15.42
CA TRP A 86 20.57 2.46 14.97
C TRP A 86 20.42 2.84 13.50
N ASP A 87 20.35 4.14 13.21
CA ASP A 87 20.42 4.66 11.85
C ASP A 87 21.88 4.65 11.37
N GLU A 88 22.15 3.88 10.32
CA GLU A 88 23.49 3.83 9.74
C GLU A 88 23.88 5.13 9.04
N ASP A 89 22.92 5.82 8.43
CA ASP A 89 23.15 7.01 7.61
C ASP A 89 23.43 8.22 8.51
N ASP A 90 22.67 8.36 9.59
CA ASP A 90 22.79 9.48 10.53
C ASP A 90 23.76 9.21 11.70
N GLY A 91 24.23 7.98 11.87
CA GLY A 91 25.15 7.59 12.95
C GLY A 91 24.57 7.84 14.35
N LYS A 92 23.25 7.69 14.52
CA LYS A 92 22.53 7.92 15.78
C LYS A 92 21.37 6.94 15.92
N TYR A 93 20.87 6.77 17.15
CA TYR A 93 19.62 6.05 17.38
C TYR A 93 18.42 6.90 16.95
N LEU A 94 17.50 6.30 16.21
CA LEU A 94 16.18 6.88 15.92
C LEU A 94 15.36 6.97 17.21
N GLY A 95 14.29 7.79 17.17
CA GLY A 95 13.41 8.02 18.32
C GLY A 95 12.86 6.73 18.91
N ALA A 96 12.44 6.79 20.18
CA ALA A 96 11.87 5.63 20.87
C ALA A 96 10.54 5.23 20.23
N ASP A 97 10.50 4.04 19.62
CA ASP A 97 9.27 3.46 19.11
C ASP A 97 8.69 2.47 20.10
N ASN A 98 7.37 2.55 20.29
CA ASN A 98 6.66 1.61 21.16
C ASN A 98 6.43 0.31 20.38
N TYR A 99 6.85 -0.80 20.95
CA TYR A 99 6.60 -2.11 20.36
C TYR A 99 5.87 -3.02 21.34
N ARG A 100 5.17 -4.01 20.77
CA ARG A 100 4.41 -5.03 21.49
C ARG A 100 4.66 -6.35 20.79
N PHE A 101 4.88 -7.38 21.57
CA PHE A 101 5.02 -8.74 21.07
C PHE A 101 4.44 -9.71 22.08
N ILE A 102 4.22 -10.94 21.64
CA ILE A 102 3.74 -12.04 22.46
C ILE A 102 4.79 -13.14 22.38
N GLU A 103 5.29 -13.55 23.54
CA GLU A 103 6.11 -14.73 23.67
C GLU A 103 5.18 -15.93 23.84
N VAL A 104 5.35 -16.92 22.97
CA VAL A 104 4.62 -18.17 22.93
C VAL A 104 5.57 -19.28 23.36
N GLY A 105 5.31 -19.86 24.53
CA GLY A 105 6.06 -21.02 25.01
C GLY A 105 5.54 -22.29 24.35
N LEU A 106 6.44 -23.00 23.69
CA LEU A 106 6.16 -24.22 22.94
C LEU A 106 6.88 -25.40 23.58
N GLN A 107 6.21 -26.54 23.63
CA GLN A 107 6.79 -27.79 24.12
C GLN A 107 6.56 -28.94 23.14
N ASP A 108 7.61 -29.69 22.81
CA ASP A 108 7.49 -30.91 22.01
C ASP A 108 7.08 -32.13 22.85
N ALA A 109 6.82 -33.26 22.18
CA ALA A 109 6.46 -34.51 22.84
C ALA A 109 7.55 -35.09 23.78
N LYS A 110 8.81 -34.69 23.61
CA LYS A 110 9.96 -35.10 24.44
C LYS A 110 10.17 -34.15 25.63
N GLY A 111 9.40 -33.07 25.71
CA GLY A 111 9.51 -32.05 26.74
C GLY A 111 10.57 -30.99 26.44
N PHE A 112 11.07 -30.88 25.22
CA PHE A 112 11.95 -29.81 24.77
C PHE A 112 11.15 -28.51 24.59
N PHE A 113 11.71 -27.40 25.05
CA PHE A 113 11.07 -26.08 25.01
C PHE A 113 11.68 -25.22 23.91
N VAL A 114 10.80 -24.51 23.22
CA VAL A 114 11.16 -23.46 22.26
C VAL A 114 10.32 -22.23 22.57
N THR A 115 10.92 -21.06 22.47
CA THR A 115 10.20 -19.80 22.53
C THR A 115 9.92 -19.32 21.11
N MET A 116 8.72 -18.81 20.90
CA MET A 116 8.34 -18.16 19.65
C MET A 116 7.80 -16.77 19.96
N ILE A 117 8.31 -15.76 19.28
CA ILE A 117 7.86 -14.38 19.36
C ILE A 117 6.83 -14.18 18.25
N GLU A 118 5.68 -13.61 18.61
CA GLU A 118 4.63 -13.15 17.70
C GLU A 118 4.51 -11.63 17.80
N ASP A 119 4.67 -10.94 16.67
CA ASP A 119 4.60 -9.49 16.57
C ASP A 119 3.87 -9.04 15.29
N VAL A 120 4.04 -7.77 14.89
CA VAL A 120 3.42 -7.22 13.67
C VAL A 120 4.03 -7.76 12.38
N ASP A 121 5.28 -8.22 12.43
CA ASP A 121 6.03 -8.72 11.28
C ASP A 121 5.85 -10.23 11.10
N GLY A 122 5.45 -10.93 12.15
CA GLY A 122 4.93 -12.29 12.09
C GLY A 122 5.38 -13.13 13.27
N PHE A 123 6.03 -14.26 12.96
CA PHE A 123 6.49 -15.23 13.95
C PHE A 123 7.98 -15.46 13.83
N THR A 124 8.66 -15.44 14.96
CA THR A 124 10.11 -15.63 15.06
C THR A 124 10.40 -16.69 16.10
N ILE A 125 11.17 -17.72 15.74
CA ILE A 125 11.61 -18.72 16.73
C ILE A 125 12.83 -18.16 17.45
N SER A 126 12.70 -17.97 18.75
CA SER A 126 13.77 -17.49 19.62
C SER A 126 14.39 -18.66 20.36
N GLN A 127 15.67 -18.91 20.11
CA GLN A 127 16.40 -20.00 20.75
C GLN A 127 17.47 -19.45 21.65
N ARG A 128 17.49 -19.92 22.91
CA ARG A 128 18.58 -19.59 23.82
C ARG A 128 19.89 -20.14 23.29
N VAL A 129 20.90 -19.29 23.24
CA VAL A 129 22.25 -19.64 22.81
C VAL A 129 23.25 -19.33 23.92
N ILE A 130 24.38 -20.02 23.89
CA ILE A 130 25.52 -19.65 24.73
C ILE A 130 26.52 -18.95 23.80
N PRO A 131 26.83 -17.67 24.05
CA PRO A 131 27.84 -17.00 23.24
C PRO A 131 29.20 -17.66 23.48
N PRO A 132 30.07 -17.73 22.47
CA PRO A 132 31.38 -18.36 22.60
C PRO A 132 32.34 -17.58 23.52
N ARG A 133 31.99 -16.35 23.91
CA ARG A 133 32.73 -15.53 24.87
C ARG A 133 31.77 -14.97 25.92
N SER A 134 32.27 -14.77 27.14
CA SER A 134 31.52 -14.10 28.20
C SER A 134 31.30 -12.65 27.83
N CYS A 135 30.08 -12.28 27.50
CA CYS A 135 29.66 -10.90 27.24
C CYS A 135 28.69 -10.48 28.35
N ILE A 136 29.24 -10.24 29.53
CA ILE A 136 28.47 -9.65 30.63
C ILE A 136 28.39 -8.15 30.37
N PRO A 137 27.18 -7.56 30.36
CA PRO A 137 27.03 -6.12 30.30
C PRO A 137 27.63 -5.48 31.56
N GLU A 138 28.50 -4.49 31.40
CA GLU A 138 28.93 -3.62 32.51
C GLU A 138 28.36 -2.22 32.31
N GLU A 139 27.84 -1.64 33.40
CA GLU A 139 27.38 -0.26 33.42
C GLU A 139 28.61 0.66 33.30
N THR A 140 28.66 1.46 32.25
CA THR A 140 29.73 2.46 32.09
C THR A 140 29.50 3.64 33.02
N SER A 141 30.55 4.44 33.22
CA SER A 141 30.47 5.69 33.98
C SER A 141 29.47 6.73 33.44
N LYS A 142 28.92 6.51 32.24
CA LYS A 142 27.89 7.36 31.61
C LYS A 142 26.47 6.81 31.74
N GLY A 143 26.29 5.64 32.36
CA GLY A 143 25.01 4.94 32.40
C GLY A 143 24.69 4.17 31.12
N ASP A 144 25.56 4.22 30.11
CA ASP A 144 25.48 3.35 28.94
C ASP A 144 25.94 1.94 29.33
N ILE A 145 25.30 0.91 28.79
CA ILE A 145 25.72 -0.47 28.99
C ILE A 145 26.73 -0.82 27.90
N ALA A 146 27.98 -1.00 28.31
CA ALA A 146 29.00 -1.55 27.44
C ALA A 146 28.95 -3.07 27.51
N PHE A 147 28.67 -3.71 26.38
CA PHE A 147 28.92 -5.14 26.26
C PHE A 147 30.43 -5.33 26.20
N PHE A 148 31.00 -5.92 27.26
CA PHE A 148 32.43 -6.17 27.34
C PHE A 148 32.88 -7.00 26.13
N GLU A 149 33.68 -6.36 25.28
CA GLU A 149 34.55 -7.01 24.32
C GLU A 149 33.91 -8.09 23.42
N LEU A 150 32.93 -7.70 22.60
CA LEU A 150 33.02 -8.14 21.18
C LEU A 150 34.17 -7.38 20.53
N LYS A 151 35.40 -7.61 21.02
CA LYS A 151 36.66 -7.10 20.45
C LYS A 151 36.71 -7.57 18.99
N GLY A 152 36.17 -6.75 18.09
CA GLY A 152 36.46 -6.81 16.67
C GLY A 152 35.32 -6.84 15.68
N SER A 153 34.02 -6.97 16.02
CA SER A 153 33.02 -6.95 14.93
C SER A 153 31.52 -6.81 15.25
N GLY A 154 31.10 -6.70 16.51
CA GLY A 154 29.68 -6.59 16.84
C GLY A 154 29.14 -5.16 16.70
N ARG A 155 28.20 -4.91 15.79
CA ARG A 155 27.46 -3.63 15.75
C ARG A 155 26.13 -3.80 16.49
N LYS A 156 25.83 -2.89 17.43
CA LYS A 156 24.51 -2.80 18.06
C LYS A 156 23.52 -2.27 17.02
N LEU A 157 22.55 -3.09 16.65
CA LEU A 157 21.50 -2.71 15.70
C LEU A 157 20.35 -2.06 16.44
N GLU A 158 19.88 -2.70 17.50
CA GLU A 158 18.75 -2.23 18.28
C GLU A 158 19.04 -2.33 19.77
N GLN A 159 18.34 -1.52 20.53
CA GLN A 159 18.34 -1.61 21.99
C GLN A 159 17.02 -1.14 22.55
N GLY A 160 16.68 -1.61 23.73
CA GLY A 160 15.48 -1.13 24.37
C GLY A 160 15.22 -1.77 25.71
N ASN A 161 13.97 -1.66 26.12
CA ASN A 161 13.44 -2.38 27.25
C ASN A 161 12.00 -2.73 26.99
N TYR A 162 11.57 -3.80 27.62
CA TYR A 162 10.20 -4.23 27.62
C TYR A 162 9.82 -4.76 28.99
N LYS A 163 8.52 -4.71 29.26
CA LYS A 163 7.94 -5.28 30.47
C LYS A 163 6.77 -6.19 30.12
N PRO A 164 6.55 -7.26 30.88
CA PRO A 164 5.37 -8.07 30.73
C PRO A 164 4.11 -7.26 31.02
N THR A 165 3.05 -7.55 30.28
CA THR A 165 1.73 -6.93 30.39
C THR A 165 0.63 -7.98 30.62
N SER A 166 0.97 -9.25 30.47
CA SER A 166 0.04 -10.36 30.63
C SER A 166 0.79 -11.69 30.61
N PHE A 167 0.25 -12.67 31.33
CA PHE A 167 0.73 -14.06 31.32
C PHE A 167 -0.46 -15.00 31.33
N VAL A 168 -0.37 -16.11 30.59
CA VAL A 168 -1.36 -17.19 30.59
C VAL A 168 -0.64 -18.51 30.37
N GLY A 169 -1.04 -19.57 31.09
CA GLY A 169 -0.47 -20.90 30.91
C GLY A 169 0.70 -21.20 31.85
N GLU A 170 1.64 -22.02 31.39
CA GLU A 170 2.69 -22.67 32.18
C GLU A 170 4.04 -21.94 32.18
N PHE A 171 4.64 -21.76 33.36
CA PHE A 171 5.94 -21.11 33.49
C PHE A 171 6.87 -21.89 34.43
N SER A 172 8.16 -21.96 34.07
CA SER A 172 9.22 -22.51 34.93
C SER A 172 9.73 -21.48 35.95
N TYR A 173 9.50 -20.19 35.69
CA TYR A 173 9.83 -19.07 36.56
C TYR A 173 8.54 -18.42 37.10
N LYS A 174 8.68 -17.59 38.15
CA LYS A 174 7.56 -16.82 38.69
C LYS A 174 7.28 -15.65 37.76
N PRO A 175 6.11 -15.58 37.10
CA PRO A 175 5.77 -14.44 36.27
C PRO A 175 5.66 -13.17 37.12
N ASP A 176 6.34 -12.11 36.71
CA ASP A 176 6.35 -10.81 37.39
C ASP A 176 6.12 -9.70 36.35
N VAL A 177 5.07 -8.90 36.53
CA VAL A 177 4.72 -7.80 35.60
C VAL A 177 5.48 -6.51 35.88
N GLU A 178 6.13 -6.41 37.03
CA GLU A 178 6.95 -5.26 37.39
C GLU A 178 8.39 -5.42 36.91
N GLU A 179 8.78 -6.64 36.51
CA GLU A 179 10.10 -6.92 35.98
C GLU A 179 10.29 -6.27 34.60
N THR A 180 11.34 -5.46 34.50
CA THR A 180 11.74 -4.84 33.23
C THR A 180 12.94 -5.59 32.68
N THR A 181 12.79 -6.13 31.48
CA THR A 181 13.88 -6.72 30.72
C THR A 181 14.44 -5.66 29.79
N TYR A 182 15.75 -5.52 29.82
CA TYR A 182 16.49 -4.70 28.87
C TYR A 182 17.09 -5.62 27.83
N TYR A 183 17.19 -5.13 26.60
CA TYR A 183 17.75 -5.93 25.52
C TYR A 183 18.61 -5.11 24.56
N ALA A 184 19.43 -5.82 23.81
CA ALA A 184 20.20 -5.29 22.71
C ALA A 184 20.44 -6.35 21.65
N ASP A 185 20.24 -5.96 20.40
CA ASP A 185 20.49 -6.82 19.25
C ASP A 185 21.85 -6.54 18.67
N ILE A 186 22.66 -7.59 18.60
CA ILE A 186 24.05 -7.50 18.21
C ILE A 186 24.28 -8.34 16.97
N ARG A 187 24.69 -7.68 15.88
CA ARG A 187 25.13 -8.39 14.68
C ARG A 187 26.49 -9.03 14.92
N THR A 188 26.59 -10.36 14.85
CA THR A 188 27.86 -11.06 14.96
C THR A 188 28.46 -11.29 13.58
N ASN A 189 29.74 -10.96 13.41
CA ASN A 189 30.52 -11.34 12.21
C ASN A 189 31.51 -12.47 12.50
N GLU A 190 31.17 -13.37 13.43
CA GLU A 190 32.03 -14.51 13.69
C GLU A 190 32.08 -15.44 12.47
N PRO A 191 33.25 -16.02 12.13
CA PRO A 191 33.40 -16.85 10.92
C PRO A 191 32.37 -17.99 10.80
N ASN A 192 31.92 -18.52 11.93
CA ASN A 192 31.00 -19.66 12.01
C ASN A 192 29.58 -19.26 12.45
N ARG A 193 29.32 -17.97 12.71
CA ARG A 193 28.02 -17.48 13.17
C ARG A 193 27.77 -16.06 12.66
N LYS A 194 27.16 -16.00 11.49
CA LYS A 194 26.59 -14.75 10.96
C LYS A 194 25.13 -14.70 11.37
N GLY A 195 24.75 -13.66 12.11
CA GLY A 195 23.38 -13.51 12.59
C GLY A 195 23.24 -12.31 13.51
N ILE A 196 22.02 -12.13 14.00
CA ILE A 196 21.69 -11.19 15.08
C ILE A 196 21.52 -12.04 16.32
N ILE A 197 22.22 -11.67 17.39
CA ILE A 197 22.01 -12.25 18.71
C ILE A 197 21.34 -11.17 19.55
N SER A 198 20.16 -11.48 20.08
CA SER A 198 19.53 -10.65 21.08
C SER A 198 20.12 -10.99 22.45
N VAL A 199 20.58 -9.98 23.17
CA VAL A 199 21.05 -10.12 24.55
C VAL A 199 20.02 -9.50 25.44
N GLU A 200 19.54 -10.24 26.42
CA GLU A 200 18.52 -9.79 27.35
C GLU A 200 19.05 -9.86 28.79
N TRP A 201 18.74 -8.84 29.60
CA TRP A 201 19.17 -8.81 30.98
C TRP A 201 18.18 -8.07 31.87
N GLN A 202 18.21 -8.42 33.15
CA GLN A 202 17.39 -7.80 34.18
C GLN A 202 18.27 -7.30 35.32
N PHE A 203 17.86 -6.19 35.94
CA PHE A 203 18.59 -5.58 37.05
C PHE A 203 17.98 -5.94 38.40
N ASN A 204 18.85 -6.21 39.38
CA ASN A 204 18.52 -6.19 40.79
C ASN A 204 19.42 -5.15 41.48
N ASN A 205 18.83 -4.06 41.96
CA ASN A 205 19.57 -2.92 42.54
C ASN A 205 20.69 -2.40 41.63
N ARG A 206 20.41 -2.24 40.32
CA ARG A 206 21.36 -1.81 39.26
C ARG A 206 22.46 -2.81 38.91
N VAL A 207 22.48 -3.98 39.53
CA VAL A 207 23.40 -5.06 39.14
C VAL A 207 22.67 -6.01 38.19
N PRO A 208 23.19 -6.28 36.98
CA PRO A 208 22.66 -7.34 36.13
C PRO A 208 22.66 -8.66 36.90
N HIS A 209 21.50 -9.29 37.03
CA HIS A 209 21.36 -10.52 37.82
C HIS A 209 20.96 -11.73 36.96
N SER A 210 20.38 -11.48 35.80
CA SER A 210 20.15 -12.46 34.73
C SER A 210 20.68 -11.87 33.42
N VAL A 211 21.38 -12.69 32.64
CA VAL A 211 21.80 -12.35 31.28
C VAL A 211 21.56 -13.58 30.42
N GLU A 212 20.73 -13.41 29.39
CA GLU A 212 20.35 -14.45 28.45
C GLU A 212 20.66 -14.00 27.03
N PHE A 213 20.88 -14.96 26.15
CA PHE A 213 21.25 -14.72 24.76
C PHE A 213 20.34 -15.54 23.89
N PHE A 214 19.83 -14.93 22.83
CA PHE A 214 18.87 -15.53 21.93
C PHE A 214 19.33 -15.36 20.49
N GLU A 215 19.09 -16.39 19.69
CA GLU A 215 19.21 -16.35 18.24
C GLU A 215 17.81 -16.48 17.65
N ASP A 216 17.43 -15.45 16.92
CA ASP A 216 16.09 -15.30 16.39
C ASP A 216 16.06 -15.72 14.93
N THR A 217 15.18 -16.68 14.62
CA THR A 217 14.99 -17.19 13.26
C THR A 217 13.56 -16.85 12.79
N PRO A 218 13.40 -15.85 11.91
CA PRO A 218 12.10 -15.53 11.32
C PRO A 218 11.49 -16.76 10.64
N GLN A 219 10.19 -16.96 10.81
CA GLN A 219 9.45 -18.00 10.12
C GLN A 219 8.66 -17.37 8.97
N GLU A 220 8.86 -17.88 7.75
CA GLU A 220 8.04 -17.45 6.62
C GLU A 220 6.56 -17.75 6.89
N PHE A 221 5.70 -16.76 6.65
CA PHE A 221 4.25 -16.87 6.86
C PHE A 221 3.62 -18.07 6.11
N GLY A 222 4.18 -18.45 4.96
CA GLY A 222 3.76 -19.64 4.19
C GLY A 222 4.06 -20.97 4.90
N GLY A 223 5.10 -21.00 5.73
CA GLY A 223 5.43 -22.13 6.60
C GLY A 223 4.42 -22.29 7.75
N LEU A 224 4.01 -21.19 8.39
CA LEU A 224 2.97 -21.25 9.42
C LEU A 224 1.56 -21.47 8.85
N GLY A 225 1.26 -20.93 7.66
CA GLY A 225 -0.03 -21.16 6.98
C GLY A 225 -0.28 -22.62 6.60
N ALA A 226 0.78 -23.40 6.36
CA ALA A 226 0.69 -24.85 6.16
C ALA A 226 0.57 -25.65 7.48
N VAL A 227 0.90 -25.01 8.60
CA VAL A 227 1.01 -25.60 9.93
C VAL A 227 -0.27 -25.38 10.75
N ILE A 228 -0.91 -24.23 10.55
CA ILE A 228 -2.19 -23.87 11.13
C ILE A 228 -3.30 -24.56 10.33
N LYS A 229 -3.71 -25.76 10.76
CA LYS A 229 -4.80 -26.53 10.11
C LYS A 229 -6.20 -26.13 10.55
N ASP A 230 -6.34 -25.26 11.56
CA ASP A 230 -7.62 -24.91 12.15
C ASP A 230 -8.25 -23.70 11.42
N GLU A 231 -9.47 -23.84 10.90
CA GLU A 231 -10.19 -22.78 10.17
C GLU A 231 -10.33 -21.49 10.99
N VAL A 232 -10.43 -21.63 12.32
CA VAL A 232 -10.55 -20.51 13.28
C VAL A 232 -9.32 -19.62 13.27
N MET A 233 -8.14 -20.20 13.09
CA MET A 233 -6.87 -19.48 13.03
C MET A 233 -6.67 -18.81 11.67
N LEU A 234 -7.08 -19.48 10.60
CA LEU A 234 -7.10 -18.89 9.27
C LEU A 234 -8.02 -17.67 9.26
N GLU A 235 -9.16 -17.69 9.95
CA GLU A 235 -10.02 -16.52 10.11
C GLU A 235 -9.37 -15.35 10.86
N ARG A 236 -8.49 -15.63 11.83
CA ARG A 236 -7.74 -14.58 12.55
C ARG A 236 -6.61 -13.97 11.72
N ALA A 237 -5.97 -14.77 10.86
CA ALA A 237 -4.86 -14.34 9.99
C ALA A 237 -5.32 -13.79 8.61
N LYS A 238 -6.53 -14.15 8.17
CA LYS A 238 -7.17 -13.67 6.91
C LYS A 238 -7.04 -12.16 6.70
N PRO A 239 -7.25 -11.27 7.71
CA PRO A 239 -7.20 -9.83 7.50
C PRO A 239 -5.84 -9.30 7.01
N LEU A 240 -4.73 -9.85 7.53
CA LEU A 240 -3.37 -9.46 7.13
C LEU A 240 -3.05 -9.90 5.70
N VAL A 241 -3.43 -11.13 5.36
CA VAL A 241 -3.23 -11.68 4.00
C VAL A 241 -4.14 -10.99 2.99
N TRP A 242 -5.37 -10.65 3.39
CA TRP A 242 -6.32 -9.95 2.54
C TRP A 242 -5.83 -8.54 2.25
N ALA A 243 -5.38 -7.77 3.25
CA ALA A 243 -4.87 -6.41 3.05
C ALA A 243 -3.72 -6.34 2.02
N LYS A 244 -2.76 -7.26 2.10
CA LYS A 244 -1.65 -7.31 1.14
C LYS A 244 -2.13 -7.64 -0.28
N ASN A 245 -3.10 -8.55 -0.40
CA ASN A 245 -3.64 -8.99 -1.69
C ASN A 245 -4.61 -7.97 -2.30
N SER A 246 -5.35 -7.21 -1.49
CA SER A 246 -6.27 -6.17 -1.96
C SER A 246 -5.55 -4.99 -2.58
N VAL A 247 -4.43 -4.55 -1.98
CA VAL A 247 -3.60 -3.49 -2.55
C VAL A 247 -3.05 -3.93 -3.91
N PHE A 248 -2.53 -5.16 -4.00
CA PHE A 248 -2.05 -5.70 -5.27
C PHE A 248 -3.16 -5.82 -6.32
N LEU A 249 -4.34 -6.32 -5.94
CA LEU A 249 -5.49 -6.43 -6.83
C LEU A 249 -5.96 -5.05 -7.33
N PHE A 250 -5.94 -4.04 -6.46
CA PHE A 250 -6.27 -2.67 -6.84
C PHE A 250 -5.30 -2.11 -7.89
N PHE A 251 -3.98 -2.25 -7.66
CA PHE A 251 -2.98 -1.83 -8.64
C PHE A 251 -3.11 -2.60 -9.96
N ALA A 252 -3.38 -3.90 -9.90
CA ALA A 252 -3.63 -4.72 -11.09
C ALA A 252 -4.86 -4.24 -11.88
N LEU A 253 -5.97 -3.92 -11.20
CA LEU A 253 -7.19 -3.39 -11.83
C LEU A 253 -6.98 -2.00 -12.43
N ALA A 254 -6.30 -1.10 -11.71
CA ALA A 254 -5.97 0.23 -12.21
C ALA A 254 -5.07 0.15 -13.45
N MET A 255 -4.07 -0.75 -13.44
CA MET A 255 -3.18 -0.97 -14.57
C MET A 255 -3.91 -1.61 -15.76
N ALA A 256 -4.78 -2.58 -15.53
CA ALA A 256 -5.63 -3.16 -16.56
C ALA A 256 -6.55 -2.10 -17.20
N PHE A 257 -7.07 -1.17 -16.40
CA PHE A 257 -7.87 -0.06 -16.91
C PHE A 257 -7.05 0.89 -17.79
N LEU A 258 -5.83 1.25 -17.37
CA LEU A 258 -4.91 2.07 -18.18
C LEU A 258 -4.53 1.38 -19.48
N VAL A 259 -4.25 0.07 -19.45
CA VAL A 259 -3.97 -0.73 -20.64
C VAL A 259 -5.17 -0.74 -21.58
N MET A 260 -6.39 -0.94 -21.07
CA MET A 260 -7.60 -0.84 -21.89
C MET A 260 -7.77 0.55 -22.51
N ALA A 261 -7.56 1.63 -21.73
CA ALA A 261 -7.64 2.99 -22.26
C ALA A 261 -6.58 3.24 -23.36
N ALA A 262 -5.37 2.73 -23.20
CA ALA A 262 -4.30 2.82 -24.20
C ALA A 262 -4.64 2.04 -25.48
N ILE A 263 -5.10 0.79 -25.36
CA ILE A 263 -5.52 -0.05 -26.49
C ILE A 263 -6.66 0.63 -27.26
N MET A 264 -7.62 1.22 -26.56
CA MET A 264 -8.75 1.88 -27.22
C MET A 264 -8.37 3.21 -27.87
N LYS A 265 -7.38 3.95 -27.34
CA LYS A 265 -6.80 5.12 -28.02
C LYS A 265 -6.08 4.74 -29.31
N VAL A 266 -5.38 3.61 -29.33
CA VAL A 266 -4.76 3.08 -30.56
C VAL A 266 -5.81 2.57 -31.54
N SER A 267 -6.94 2.06 -31.04
CA SER A 267 -8.07 1.58 -31.87
C SER A 267 -8.97 2.71 -32.40
N SER A 268 -8.87 3.94 -31.91
CA SER A 268 -9.71 5.08 -32.35
C SER A 268 -9.27 5.75 -33.65
N GLU A 269 -8.27 5.20 -34.35
CA GLU A 269 -7.87 5.66 -35.69
C GLU A 269 -8.63 4.93 -36.81
N ASN A 270 -9.91 4.64 -36.60
CA ASN A 270 -10.78 4.19 -37.69
C ASN A 270 -11.12 5.38 -38.58
N LEU A 271 -10.20 5.68 -39.49
CA LEU A 271 -10.37 6.67 -40.53
C LEU A 271 -11.58 6.30 -41.40
N ILE A 272 -12.60 7.13 -41.38
CA ILE A 272 -13.80 6.94 -42.21
C ILE A 272 -13.63 7.67 -43.54
N PHE A 273 -13.13 8.89 -43.46
CA PHE A 273 -13.05 9.78 -44.60
C PHE A 273 -11.84 10.70 -44.48
N LYS A 274 -11.15 10.93 -45.61
CA LYS A 274 -10.06 11.90 -45.74
C LYS A 274 -10.09 12.54 -47.11
N GLU A 275 -10.06 13.86 -47.16
CA GLU A 275 -9.97 14.61 -48.41
C GLU A 275 -9.16 15.89 -48.19
N THR A 276 -8.53 16.38 -49.25
CA THR A 276 -7.73 17.60 -49.24
C THR A 276 -8.25 18.53 -50.32
N PHE A 277 -8.61 19.74 -49.93
CA PHE A 277 -9.12 20.77 -50.84
C PHE A 277 -8.09 21.88 -50.99
N SER A 278 -7.76 22.23 -52.23
CA SER A 278 -6.99 23.44 -52.50
C SER A 278 -7.94 24.63 -52.59
N TYR A 279 -7.61 25.72 -51.90
CA TYR A 279 -8.34 26.98 -51.99
C TYR A 279 -7.43 28.10 -52.47
N GLY A 280 -8.01 29.11 -53.09
CA GLY A 280 -7.29 30.29 -53.57
C GLY A 280 -8.25 31.47 -53.77
N PHE A 281 -7.96 32.59 -53.12
CA PHE A 281 -8.74 33.83 -53.24
C PHE A 281 -7.87 34.93 -53.81
N TYR A 282 -8.33 35.52 -54.92
CA TYR A 282 -7.70 36.68 -55.55
C TYR A 282 -8.54 37.93 -55.22
N GLU A 283 -8.02 38.75 -54.30
CA GLU A 283 -8.52 40.06 -53.82
C GLU A 283 -10.02 40.15 -53.42
N GLY A 284 -10.26 40.71 -52.23
CA GLY A 284 -11.58 41.02 -51.67
C GLY A 284 -12.25 39.86 -50.92
N PHE A 285 -13.33 40.19 -50.19
CA PHE A 285 -14.18 39.21 -49.50
C PHE A 285 -14.83 38.28 -50.53
N ARG A 286 -14.30 37.06 -50.61
CA ARG A 286 -14.87 36.00 -51.43
C ARG A 286 -15.20 34.82 -50.53
N LYS A 287 -16.39 34.30 -50.77
CA LYS A 287 -16.92 33.09 -50.14
C LYS A 287 -16.99 32.03 -51.23
N ASP A 288 -16.41 30.87 -50.96
CA ASP A 288 -16.46 29.72 -51.85
C ASP A 288 -16.88 28.49 -51.05
N SER A 289 -17.29 27.44 -51.74
CA SER A 289 -17.77 26.21 -51.10
C SER A 289 -17.36 24.98 -51.87
N VAL A 290 -16.93 23.95 -51.14
CA VAL A 290 -16.65 22.62 -51.66
C VAL A 290 -17.56 21.60 -50.99
N VAL A 291 -17.92 20.56 -51.75
CA VAL A 291 -18.70 19.43 -51.25
C VAL A 291 -17.79 18.20 -51.29
N THR A 292 -17.67 17.49 -50.18
CA THR A 292 -16.87 16.26 -50.11
C THR A 292 -17.52 15.12 -50.91
N GLN A 293 -16.76 14.06 -51.15
CA GLN A 293 -17.38 12.76 -51.47
C GLN A 293 -18.29 12.30 -50.32
N GLU A 294 -19.26 11.46 -50.68
CA GLU A 294 -20.15 10.81 -49.72
C GLU A 294 -19.38 9.81 -48.84
N PHE A 295 -19.75 9.73 -47.56
CA PHE A 295 -19.24 8.73 -46.62
C PHE A 295 -20.37 8.15 -45.78
N GLU A 296 -20.23 6.87 -45.41
CA GLU A 296 -21.25 6.14 -44.65
C GLU A 296 -20.92 6.13 -43.15
N LEU A 297 -21.91 6.45 -42.33
CA LEU A 297 -21.83 6.41 -40.88
C LEU A 297 -22.86 5.40 -40.37
N GLY A 298 -22.40 4.22 -39.96
CA GLY A 298 -23.29 3.10 -39.60
C GLY A 298 -23.75 3.06 -38.14
N ASP A 299 -23.07 3.75 -37.22
CA ASP A 299 -23.29 3.59 -35.78
C ASP A 299 -24.11 4.75 -35.20
N VAL A 300 -25.42 4.54 -35.04
CA VAL A 300 -26.32 5.51 -34.40
C VAL A 300 -25.80 5.88 -33.01
N GLY A 301 -25.66 7.19 -32.76
CA GLY A 301 -25.23 7.72 -31.48
C GLY A 301 -23.72 7.62 -31.19
N ALA A 302 -22.92 7.07 -32.11
CA ALA A 302 -21.47 7.12 -32.03
C ALA A 302 -20.94 8.56 -32.15
N MET A 303 -19.76 8.78 -31.58
CA MET A 303 -19.04 10.04 -31.70
C MET A 303 -18.01 9.93 -32.82
N TYR A 304 -17.96 10.97 -33.63
CA TYR A 304 -17.01 11.13 -34.72
C TYR A 304 -16.17 12.37 -34.45
N GLU A 305 -14.91 12.31 -34.83
CA GLU A 305 -13.95 13.40 -34.72
C GLU A 305 -13.64 13.91 -36.12
N LEU A 306 -14.00 15.16 -36.38
CA LEU A 306 -13.69 15.86 -37.62
C LEU A 306 -12.46 16.75 -37.39
N LYS A 307 -11.32 16.32 -37.91
CA LYS A 307 -10.06 17.04 -37.89
C LYS A 307 -9.88 17.84 -39.16
N LEU A 308 -9.55 19.11 -38.98
CA LEU A 308 -9.25 20.05 -40.04
C LEU A 308 -7.83 20.52 -39.87
N LYS A 309 -7.07 20.55 -40.96
CA LYS A 309 -5.70 21.07 -40.97
C LYS A 309 -5.49 21.96 -42.16
N ASN A 310 -5.37 23.26 -41.90
CA ASN A 310 -5.01 24.26 -42.88
C ASN A 310 -3.49 24.27 -43.09
N ALA A 311 -3.07 24.03 -44.33
CA ALA A 311 -1.71 24.19 -44.81
C ALA A 311 -1.67 25.39 -45.75
N PRO A 312 -1.50 26.63 -45.22
CA PRO A 312 -1.47 27.82 -46.05
C PRO A 312 -0.26 27.81 -46.99
N GLY A 313 -0.45 28.35 -48.18
CA GLY A 313 0.55 28.45 -49.25
C GLY A 313 1.57 29.56 -49.02
N SER A 314 1.35 30.44 -48.04
CA SER A 314 2.28 31.48 -47.61
C SER A 314 2.33 31.55 -46.08
N SER A 315 3.41 32.14 -45.55
CA SER A 315 3.54 32.48 -44.13
C SER A 315 3.08 33.91 -43.82
N ALA A 316 2.40 34.57 -44.77
CA ALA A 316 1.91 35.93 -44.57
C ALA A 316 0.62 35.94 -43.75
N ASP A 317 0.31 37.11 -43.20
CA ASP A 317 -0.89 37.33 -42.41
C ASP A 317 -2.15 37.00 -43.22
N GLN A 318 -2.94 36.08 -42.70
CA GLN A 318 -4.16 35.59 -43.33
C GLN A 318 -5.12 35.01 -42.30
N THR A 319 -6.41 35.15 -42.58
CA THR A 319 -7.50 34.57 -41.80
C THR A 319 -8.45 33.87 -42.78
N LEU A 320 -8.76 32.61 -42.48
CA LEU A 320 -9.65 31.76 -43.25
C LEU A 320 -10.78 31.29 -42.33
N ASP A 321 -11.97 31.86 -42.50
CA ASP A 321 -13.18 31.39 -41.82
C ASP A 321 -13.70 30.16 -42.56
N VAL A 322 -14.12 29.14 -41.83
CA VAL A 322 -14.58 27.85 -42.36
C VAL A 322 -15.83 27.39 -41.62
N VAL A 323 -16.96 27.40 -42.34
CA VAL A 323 -18.23 26.83 -41.92
C VAL A 323 -18.39 25.45 -42.52
N ILE A 324 -18.77 24.46 -41.72
CA ILE A 324 -18.91 23.06 -42.14
C ILE A 324 -20.31 22.58 -41.82
N ASP A 325 -21.11 22.38 -42.86
CA ASP A 325 -22.42 21.78 -42.75
C ASP A 325 -22.33 20.28 -43.04
N VAL A 326 -22.78 19.46 -42.09
CA VAL A 326 -22.97 18.02 -42.30
C VAL A 326 -24.34 17.82 -42.93
N VAL A 327 -24.36 17.25 -44.13
CA VAL A 327 -25.56 17.13 -44.95
C VAL A 327 -25.89 15.66 -45.16
N ASP A 328 -27.15 15.28 -44.95
CA ASP A 328 -27.64 13.92 -45.19
C ASP A 328 -27.94 13.65 -46.69
N ALA A 329 -28.28 12.40 -47.02
CA ALA A 329 -28.65 11.98 -48.36
C ALA A 329 -29.86 12.73 -48.98
N ASN A 330 -30.67 13.41 -48.15
CA ASN A 330 -31.82 14.21 -48.58
C ASN A 330 -31.47 15.71 -48.72
N ASN A 331 -30.19 16.07 -48.63
CA ASN A 331 -29.71 17.45 -48.63
C ASN A 331 -30.14 18.29 -47.42
N LYS A 332 -30.51 17.64 -46.31
CA LYS A 332 -30.83 18.34 -45.07
C LYS A 332 -29.55 18.51 -44.25
N ILE A 333 -29.31 19.72 -43.78
CA ILE A 333 -28.24 20.01 -42.82
C ILE A 333 -28.65 19.40 -41.48
N VAL A 334 -27.86 18.44 -40.99
CA VAL A 334 -28.09 17.76 -39.71
C VAL A 334 -27.20 18.31 -38.59
N ASN A 335 -26.08 18.94 -38.95
CA ASN A 335 -25.20 19.63 -38.00
C ASN A 335 -24.40 20.72 -38.74
N SER A 336 -23.94 21.75 -38.02
CA SER A 336 -23.15 22.85 -38.57
C SER A 336 -22.10 23.29 -37.56
N PHE A 337 -20.89 23.54 -38.04
CA PHE A 337 -19.76 24.00 -37.24
C PHE A 337 -19.14 25.23 -37.89
N ASP A 338 -18.51 26.07 -37.06
CA ASP A 338 -17.75 27.25 -37.51
C ASP A 338 -16.38 27.22 -36.83
N THR A 339 -15.33 27.55 -37.57
CA THR A 339 -13.95 27.63 -37.11
C THR A 339 -13.17 28.55 -38.02
N ASP A 340 -12.12 29.17 -37.51
CA ASP A 340 -11.20 29.99 -38.27
C ASP A 340 -9.78 29.42 -38.20
N PHE A 341 -8.98 29.74 -39.23
CA PHE A 341 -7.56 29.47 -39.26
C PHE A 341 -6.83 30.77 -39.55
N PHE A 342 -5.84 31.11 -38.73
CA PHE A 342 -5.08 32.34 -38.93
C PHE A 342 -3.57 32.12 -38.86
N ILE A 343 -2.85 33.02 -39.52
CA ILE A 343 -1.45 33.33 -39.25
C ILE A 343 -1.41 34.85 -39.08
N GLU A 344 -0.82 35.31 -37.99
CA GLU A 344 -0.60 36.73 -37.72
C GLU A 344 0.85 36.93 -37.30
N THR A 345 1.47 37.98 -37.83
CA THR A 345 2.84 38.38 -37.51
C THR A 345 2.85 39.81 -37.01
N GLY A 346 3.73 40.11 -36.07
CA GLY A 346 3.86 41.45 -35.52
C GLY A 346 5.21 41.72 -34.91
N TYR A 347 5.35 42.91 -34.36
CA TYR A 347 6.56 43.35 -33.66
C TYR A 347 6.16 44.11 -32.40
N ASP A 348 6.76 43.74 -31.27
CA ASP A 348 6.60 44.43 -29.99
C ASP A 348 7.97 44.65 -29.32
N ASP A 349 7.97 45.06 -28.05
CA ASP A 349 9.19 45.32 -27.28
C ASP A 349 10.03 44.06 -27.02
N GLU A 350 9.46 42.85 -27.19
CA GLU A 350 10.16 41.56 -27.09
C GLU A 350 10.71 41.08 -28.44
N GLY A 351 10.28 41.70 -29.55
CA GLY A 351 10.79 41.47 -30.89
C GLY A 351 9.70 41.08 -31.88
N ALA A 352 10.09 40.35 -32.93
CA ALA A 352 9.14 39.84 -33.91
C ALA A 352 8.42 38.60 -33.35
N TRP A 353 7.10 38.53 -33.52
CA TRP A 353 6.28 37.39 -33.10
C TRP A 353 5.45 36.83 -34.26
N THR A 354 4.98 35.59 -34.11
CA THR A 354 4.06 34.94 -35.04
C THR A 354 3.09 34.06 -34.25
N GLU A 355 1.80 34.31 -34.40
CA GLU A 355 0.73 33.46 -33.86
C GLU A 355 0.01 32.76 -35.00
N SER A 356 -0.44 31.52 -34.77
CA SER A 356 -1.20 30.81 -35.79
C SER A 356 -2.07 29.69 -35.23
N GLU A 357 -3.28 29.59 -35.77
CA GLU A 357 -4.18 28.44 -35.60
C GLU A 357 -4.33 27.74 -36.95
N LYS A 358 -3.79 26.52 -37.04
CA LYS A 358 -3.71 25.74 -38.30
C LYS A 358 -4.50 24.44 -38.24
N GLU A 359 -4.99 24.07 -37.07
CA GLU A 359 -5.66 22.79 -36.84
C GLU A 359 -6.88 23.02 -35.97
N ALA A 360 -8.01 22.43 -36.36
CA ALA A 360 -9.24 22.45 -35.58
C ALA A 360 -9.79 21.03 -35.47
N THR A 361 -10.35 20.69 -34.30
CA THR A 361 -10.95 19.37 -34.05
C THR A 361 -12.37 19.56 -33.56
N LEU A 362 -13.32 19.03 -34.31
CA LEU A 362 -14.75 19.15 -34.06
C LEU A 362 -15.32 17.78 -33.72
N LEU A 363 -16.29 17.75 -32.80
CA LEU A 363 -16.95 16.51 -32.39
C LEU A 363 -18.36 16.44 -32.98
N LEU A 364 -18.61 15.39 -33.74
CA LEU A 364 -19.87 15.12 -34.41
C LEU A 364 -20.58 13.95 -33.76
N ARG A 365 -21.86 14.12 -33.40
CA ARG A 365 -22.76 13.03 -33.02
C ARG A 365 -23.96 13.06 -33.94
N LEU A 366 -24.39 11.89 -34.41
CA LEU A 366 -25.56 11.76 -35.27
C LEU A 366 -26.59 10.84 -34.64
N ASP A 367 -27.85 11.25 -34.75
CA ASP A 367 -29.00 10.51 -34.19
C ASP A 367 -29.47 9.37 -35.11
N GLN A 368 -28.96 9.32 -36.34
CA GLN A 368 -29.30 8.32 -37.35
C GLN A 368 -28.02 7.91 -38.09
N GLY A 369 -27.97 6.66 -38.55
CA GLY A 369 -26.94 6.20 -39.48
C GLY A 369 -27.37 6.46 -40.92
N GLY A 370 -26.42 6.54 -41.84
CA GLY A 370 -26.70 6.79 -43.25
C GLY A 370 -25.50 7.33 -44.02
N VAL A 371 -25.79 7.81 -45.23
CA VAL A 371 -24.82 8.44 -46.12
C VAL A 371 -24.84 9.94 -45.91
N TYR A 372 -23.66 10.53 -45.72
CA TYR A 372 -23.47 11.94 -45.44
C TYR A 372 -22.40 12.54 -46.34
N ARG A 373 -22.40 13.86 -46.43
CA ARG A 373 -21.34 14.67 -47.06
C ARG A 373 -21.11 15.94 -46.25
N LEU A 374 -19.94 16.54 -46.38
CA LEU A 374 -19.67 17.86 -45.80
C LEU A 374 -19.81 18.92 -46.89
N LEU A 375 -20.59 19.96 -46.62
CA LEU A 375 -20.57 21.21 -47.36
C LEU A 375 -19.67 22.17 -46.58
N ILE A 376 -18.46 22.38 -47.10
CA ILE A 376 -17.44 23.22 -46.48
C ILE A 376 -17.44 24.55 -47.19
N THR A 377 -17.80 25.57 -46.46
CA THR A 377 -17.88 26.94 -46.94
C THR A 377 -16.78 27.74 -46.29
N TYR A 378 -15.92 28.34 -47.08
CA TYR A 378 -14.77 29.07 -46.55
C TYR A 378 -14.70 30.48 -47.13
N ALA A 379 -14.21 31.42 -46.33
CA ALA A 379 -14.12 32.83 -46.70
C ALA A 379 -12.80 33.45 -46.25
N ASN A 380 -12.25 34.31 -47.11
CA ASN A 380 -11.14 35.17 -46.71
C ASN A 380 -11.70 36.38 -45.94
N THR A 381 -11.35 36.47 -44.66
CA THR A 381 -11.73 37.56 -43.77
C THR A 381 -10.56 38.47 -43.40
N SER A 382 -9.38 38.24 -43.99
CA SER A 382 -8.21 39.08 -43.78
C SER A 382 -8.49 40.52 -44.20
N ILE A 383 -8.23 41.46 -43.27
CA ILE A 383 -8.42 42.91 -43.46
C ILE A 383 -7.48 43.46 -44.54
N ALA A 384 -6.37 42.79 -44.83
CA ALA A 384 -5.30 43.30 -45.69
C ALA A 384 -5.56 43.13 -47.21
N ASN A 385 -6.71 42.60 -47.65
CA ASN A 385 -6.99 42.25 -49.06
C ASN A 385 -5.91 41.33 -49.69
N ASN A 386 -5.13 40.62 -48.87
CA ASN A 386 -4.11 39.72 -49.36
C ASN A 386 -4.75 38.54 -50.09
N SER A 387 -4.14 38.13 -51.21
CA SER A 387 -4.52 36.89 -51.84
C SER A 387 -4.05 35.72 -50.97
N ILE A 388 -4.98 34.88 -50.53
CA ILE A 388 -4.68 33.71 -49.69
C ILE A 388 -4.87 32.45 -50.52
N SER A 389 -4.04 31.45 -50.31
CA SER A 389 -4.16 30.14 -50.94
C SER A 389 -3.60 29.08 -50.03
N GLY A 390 -4.02 27.83 -50.18
CA GLY A 390 -3.54 26.75 -49.34
C GLY A 390 -4.30 25.47 -49.57
N ASN A 391 -4.05 24.50 -48.68
CA ASN A 391 -4.75 23.22 -48.67
C ASN A 391 -5.45 23.02 -47.33
N LEU A 392 -6.75 22.75 -47.37
CA LEU A 392 -7.52 22.33 -46.20
C LEU A 392 -7.63 20.81 -46.23
N ASN A 393 -6.98 20.14 -45.27
CA ASN A 393 -7.11 18.71 -45.08
C ASN A 393 -8.25 18.44 -44.11
N VAL A 394 -9.18 17.60 -44.53
CA VAL A 394 -10.38 17.24 -43.77
C VAL A 394 -10.33 15.75 -43.51
N GLN A 395 -10.42 15.36 -42.25
CA GLN A 395 -10.34 13.97 -41.83
C GLN A 395 -11.44 13.66 -40.82
N LEU A 396 -12.24 12.63 -41.08
CA LEU A 396 -13.27 12.15 -40.17
C LEU A 396 -12.86 10.78 -39.62
N ASN A 397 -12.77 10.68 -38.30
CA ASN A 397 -12.46 9.44 -37.59
C ASN A 397 -13.63 9.03 -36.70
N LYS A 398 -13.86 7.72 -36.53
CA LYS A 398 -14.71 7.23 -35.45
C LYS A 398 -13.94 7.33 -34.13
N THR A 399 -14.47 8.05 -33.14
CA THR A 399 -13.79 8.23 -31.85
C THR A 399 -14.59 7.65 -30.69
N HIS A 400 -13.87 7.19 -29.65
CA HIS A 400 -14.46 6.82 -28.38
C HIS A 400 -14.31 7.97 -27.40
N VAL A 401 -15.36 8.28 -26.64
CA VAL A 401 -15.31 9.46 -25.76
C VAL A 401 -14.40 9.18 -24.58
N LEU A 402 -13.25 9.85 -24.57
CA LEU A 402 -12.24 9.78 -23.50
C LEU A 402 -12.85 10.02 -22.10
N ARG A 403 -13.90 10.85 -22.02
CA ARG A 403 -14.57 11.21 -20.75
C ARG A 403 -15.08 10.01 -19.96
N TYR A 404 -15.63 8.98 -20.59
CA TYR A 404 -16.13 7.80 -19.87
C TYR A 404 -14.99 6.99 -19.25
N TYR A 405 -13.80 7.03 -19.84
CA TYR A 405 -12.62 6.40 -19.26
C TYR A 405 -12.09 7.19 -18.07
N ILE A 406 -12.08 8.52 -18.15
CA ILE A 406 -11.70 9.36 -17.01
C ILE A 406 -12.66 9.12 -15.83
N PHE A 407 -13.97 9.06 -16.08
CA PHE A 407 -14.95 8.72 -15.04
C PHE A 407 -14.76 7.30 -14.50
N GLY A 408 -14.55 6.30 -15.37
CA GLY A 408 -14.31 4.92 -14.96
C GLY A 408 -13.04 4.77 -14.11
N PHE A 409 -11.97 5.47 -14.48
CA PHE A 409 -10.72 5.51 -13.72
C PHE A 409 -10.94 6.16 -12.35
N GLY A 410 -11.64 7.30 -12.30
CA GLY A 410 -11.98 7.97 -11.05
C GLY A 410 -12.79 7.08 -10.10
N ILE A 411 -13.77 6.34 -10.62
CA ILE A 411 -14.54 5.36 -9.82
C ILE A 411 -13.63 4.24 -9.31
N CYS A 412 -12.73 3.72 -10.13
CA CYS A 412 -11.78 2.69 -9.70
C CYS A 412 -10.90 3.20 -8.55
N LEU A 413 -10.32 4.40 -8.68
CA LEU A 413 -9.53 5.03 -7.63
C LEU A 413 -10.33 5.21 -6.33
N LEU A 414 -11.58 5.66 -6.43
CA LEU A 414 -12.46 5.84 -5.27
C LEU A 414 -12.78 4.50 -4.57
N LEU A 415 -13.08 3.45 -5.34
CA LEU A 415 -13.33 2.12 -4.78
C LEU A 415 -12.08 1.55 -4.11
N GLY A 416 -10.90 1.74 -4.72
CA GLY A 416 -9.63 1.39 -4.09
C GLY A 416 -9.41 2.13 -2.78
N PHE A 417 -9.72 3.43 -2.74
CA PHE A 417 -9.65 4.23 -1.53
C PHE A 417 -10.57 3.69 -0.44
N ILE A 418 -11.84 3.40 -0.77
CA ILE A 418 -12.79 2.83 0.19
C ILE A 418 -12.28 1.49 0.73
N CYS A 419 -11.73 0.63 -0.13
CA CYS A 419 -11.14 -0.65 0.30
C CYS A 419 -9.97 -0.43 1.26
N MET A 420 -9.02 0.45 0.92
CA MET A 420 -7.89 0.79 1.79
C MET A 420 -8.32 1.39 3.12
N GLN A 421 -9.35 2.25 3.14
CA GLN A 421 -9.88 2.82 4.38
C GLN A 421 -10.60 1.78 5.25
N LEU A 422 -11.36 0.88 4.64
CA LEU A 422 -11.98 -0.24 5.36
C LEU A 422 -10.92 -1.16 5.97
N GLU A 423 -9.82 -1.40 5.25
CA GLU A 423 -8.68 -2.17 5.75
C GLU A 423 -7.96 -1.47 6.88
N ALA A 424 -7.62 -0.19 6.72
CA ALA A 424 -6.98 0.60 7.78
C ALA A 424 -7.86 0.67 9.03
N TRP A 425 -9.17 0.89 8.87
CA TRP A 425 -10.13 0.87 9.97
C TRP A 425 -10.21 -0.49 10.65
N TYR A 426 -10.22 -1.58 9.86
CA TYR A 426 -10.21 -2.93 10.39
C TYR A 426 -8.93 -3.21 11.17
N MET A 427 -7.75 -2.93 10.60
CA MET A 427 -6.45 -3.06 11.26
C MET A 427 -6.40 -2.23 12.54
N TYR A 428 -6.86 -0.98 12.51
CA TYR A 428 -6.95 -0.13 13.69
C TYR A 428 -7.85 -0.74 14.77
N LYS A 429 -9.02 -1.28 14.40
CA LYS A 429 -9.96 -1.87 15.36
C LYS A 429 -9.39 -3.10 16.07
N TYR A 430 -8.63 -3.93 15.37
CA TYR A 430 -8.12 -5.20 15.92
C TYR A 430 -6.71 -5.08 16.51
N PHE A 431 -5.86 -4.20 15.98
CA PHE A 431 -4.47 -4.03 16.42
C PHE A 431 -4.22 -2.77 17.25
N LYS A 432 -5.20 -1.87 17.34
CA LYS A 432 -5.40 -0.68 18.21
C LYS A 432 -4.22 0.24 18.59
N LYS A 433 -2.95 -0.06 18.29
CA LYS A 433 -1.80 0.82 18.61
C LYS A 433 -0.43 0.44 18.05
N SER A 434 -0.26 -0.66 17.31
CA SER A 434 1.07 -1.14 16.89
C SER A 434 1.55 -0.71 15.50
N VAL A 435 0.73 -0.02 14.68
CA VAL A 435 1.15 0.42 13.34
C VAL A 435 1.46 1.92 13.37
N GLY A 436 2.66 2.27 13.83
CA GLY A 436 3.18 3.65 13.81
C GLY A 436 3.39 4.22 12.40
N PHE A 437 3.50 3.34 11.40
CA PHE A 437 3.80 3.73 10.00
C PHE A 437 2.61 4.38 9.27
N PHE A 438 1.37 4.20 9.77
CA PHE A 438 0.21 5.00 9.35
C PHE A 438 -0.10 6.08 10.39
N SER A 439 0.92 6.83 10.82
CA SER A 439 0.64 8.09 11.49
C SER A 439 -0.22 8.93 10.54
N THR A 440 -1.38 9.35 11.06
CA THR A 440 -2.50 9.85 10.27
C THR A 440 -2.15 11.05 9.40
N GLU A 441 -1.08 11.78 9.71
CA GLU A 441 -0.73 13.03 9.02
C GLU A 441 -0.17 12.80 7.62
N HIS A 442 0.78 11.89 7.41
CA HIS A 442 1.37 11.69 6.08
C HIS A 442 0.39 11.03 5.11
N ALA A 443 -0.42 10.09 5.59
CA ALA A 443 -1.51 9.52 4.80
C ALA A 443 -2.55 10.61 4.48
N GLN A 444 -2.97 11.43 5.44
CA GLN A 444 -3.93 12.52 5.17
C GLN A 444 -3.40 13.55 4.17
N VAL A 445 -2.11 13.90 4.24
CA VAL A 445 -1.50 14.85 3.29
C VAL A 445 -1.38 14.24 1.90
N PHE A 446 -0.85 13.02 1.77
CA PHE A 446 -0.75 12.34 0.48
C PHE A 446 -2.13 12.18 -0.18
N TRP A 447 -3.14 11.74 0.59
CA TRP A 447 -4.49 11.55 0.07
C TRP A 447 -5.26 12.86 -0.14
N GLY A 448 -4.95 13.91 0.63
CA GLY A 448 -5.44 15.27 0.37
C GLY A 448 -4.93 15.79 -0.98
N VAL A 449 -3.65 15.56 -1.29
CA VAL A 449 -3.06 15.88 -2.59
C VAL A 449 -3.71 15.06 -3.71
N VAL A 450 -3.88 13.75 -3.53
CA VAL A 450 -4.56 12.90 -4.53
C VAL A 450 -6.02 13.32 -4.74
N GLY A 451 -6.75 13.65 -3.67
CA GLY A 451 -8.13 14.14 -3.74
C GLY A 451 -8.24 15.47 -4.49
N VAL A 452 -7.32 16.40 -4.22
CA VAL A 452 -7.23 17.68 -4.95
C VAL A 452 -6.89 17.45 -6.43
N ILE A 453 -5.97 16.54 -6.75
CA ILE A 453 -5.66 16.17 -8.14
C ILE A 453 -6.89 15.59 -8.85
N ILE A 454 -7.64 14.69 -8.21
CA ILE A 454 -8.87 14.13 -8.77
C ILE A 454 -9.92 15.23 -9.01
N ILE A 455 -10.10 16.15 -8.06
CA ILE A 455 -11.03 17.28 -8.21
C ILE A 455 -10.58 18.20 -9.35
N ILE A 456 -9.30 18.56 -9.43
CA ILE A 456 -8.76 19.38 -10.51
C ILE A 456 -8.99 18.71 -11.87
N LEU A 457 -8.71 17.41 -11.98
CA LEU A 457 -8.92 16.64 -13.21
C LEU A 457 -10.41 16.52 -13.59
N LEU A 458 -11.31 16.44 -12.61
CA LEU A 458 -12.76 16.44 -12.87
C LEU A 458 -13.26 17.82 -13.33
N PHE A 459 -12.75 18.91 -12.76
CA PHE A 459 -13.20 20.27 -13.08
C PHE A 459 -12.54 20.88 -14.32
N SER A 460 -11.37 20.40 -14.73
CA SER A 460 -10.71 20.87 -15.97
C SER A 460 -11.28 20.24 -17.25
N TYR A 461 -12.22 19.29 -17.12
CA TYR A 461 -12.88 18.60 -18.24
C TYR A 461 -14.41 18.78 -18.26
N LEU A 462 -14.97 19.48 -17.26
CA LEU A 462 -16.33 20.05 -17.29
C LEU A 462 -16.27 21.42 -17.94
#